data_AF-A0A6L7CML1-F1
#
_entry.id   AF-A0A6L7CML1-F1
#
_cell.length_a   1.000
_cell.length_b   1.000
_cell.length_c   1.000
_cell.angle_alpha   90.00
_cell.angle_beta   90.00
_cell.angle_gamma   90.00
#
_symmetry.space_group_name_H-M   'P 1'
#
loop_
_entity.id
_entity.type
_entity.pdbx_description
1 polymer ?
#
loop_
_entity_poly.entity_id
_entity_poly.type
_entity_poly.pdbx_seq_one_letter_code
_entity_poly.pdbx_strand_id
1 'polypeptide(L)'
;HLARKAFYPGTLPFPLLHVDTGWKFREMYEFRDRTAKAYGCELLVHKNPEGVAMGINPFVHGSAKHTDIMKTEGLKQALNKYGFDAAFGGARRDEEKSRAKERIYSFRDRFHRWDPKNQRPELWHNYNGQINKGESIRVFPLSNWTEQDIWQYIWLENIDIVPLYLAAERPVLERDGMLMM
;
A
#
# COMPACT_ATOMS: atom_id res chain seq x y z
N HIS A 1 4.36 9.92 -6.59
CA HIS A 1 4.77 11.30 -6.93
C HIS A 1 5.98 11.76 -6.12
N LEU A 2 5.88 11.89 -4.78
CA LEU A 2 6.98 12.33 -3.90
C LEU A 2 8.32 11.61 -4.15
N ALA A 3 8.30 10.27 -4.26
CA ALA A 3 9.51 9.49 -4.54
C ALA A 3 10.22 9.94 -5.84
N ARG A 4 9.48 10.27 -6.90
CA ARG A 4 10.07 10.76 -8.16
C ARG A 4 10.74 12.12 -7.97
N LYS A 5 10.14 13.02 -7.18
CA LYS A 5 10.77 14.30 -6.84
C LYS A 5 12.05 14.11 -6.02
N ALA A 6 12.05 13.16 -5.09
CA ALA A 6 13.21 12.89 -4.22
C ALA A 6 14.44 12.37 -4.98
N PHE A 7 14.25 11.67 -6.10
CA PHE A 7 15.35 11.08 -6.89
C PHE A 7 15.56 11.75 -8.25
N TYR A 8 14.86 12.84 -8.56
CA TYR A 8 15.01 13.55 -9.82
C TYR A 8 16.45 14.07 -10.00
N PRO A 9 17.06 13.98 -11.20
CA PRO A 9 16.51 13.51 -12.48
C PRO A 9 16.64 11.99 -12.72
N GLY A 10 17.14 11.23 -11.74
CA GLY A 10 17.25 9.78 -11.82
C GLY A 10 15.92 9.05 -11.77
N THR A 11 15.96 7.75 -12.03
CA THR A 11 14.84 6.84 -11.82
C THR A 11 14.75 6.42 -10.36
N LEU A 12 13.62 5.81 -9.96
CA LEU A 12 13.49 5.27 -8.62
C LEU A 12 14.55 4.17 -8.40
N PRO A 13 15.33 4.22 -7.29
CA PRO A 13 16.34 3.20 -7.00
C PRO A 13 15.73 1.93 -6.37
N PHE A 14 14.41 1.84 -6.31
CA PHE A 14 13.67 0.71 -5.76
C PHE A 14 12.44 0.42 -6.63
N PRO A 15 12.00 -0.85 -6.71
CA PRO A 15 10.80 -1.21 -7.43
C PRO A 15 9.54 -0.80 -6.65
N LEU A 16 8.42 -0.69 -7.36
CA LEU A 16 7.09 -0.62 -6.79
C LEU A 16 6.54 -2.04 -6.60
N LEU A 17 5.77 -2.27 -5.55
CA LEU A 17 5.11 -3.55 -5.30
C LEU A 17 3.60 -3.36 -5.19
N HIS A 18 2.84 -4.10 -5.99
CA HIS A 18 1.39 -4.22 -5.87
C HIS A 18 1.02 -5.63 -5.41
N VAL A 19 0.42 -5.72 -4.22
CA VAL A 19 -0.22 -6.96 -3.76
C VAL A 19 -1.62 -7.03 -4.39
N ASP A 20 -1.78 -7.99 -5.29
CA ASP A 20 -2.98 -8.20 -6.07
C ASP A 20 -3.88 -9.25 -5.41
N THR A 21 -5.08 -8.82 -5.02
CA THR A 21 -6.10 -9.71 -4.46
C THR A 21 -6.95 -10.38 -5.55
N GLY A 22 -6.87 -9.91 -6.80
CA GLY A 22 -7.71 -10.37 -7.92
C GLY A 22 -9.13 -9.81 -7.94
N TRP A 23 -9.47 -8.91 -7.00
CA TRP A 23 -10.82 -8.38 -6.79
C TRP A 23 -10.85 -6.84 -6.75
N LYS A 24 -9.87 -6.16 -7.36
CA LYS A 24 -9.88 -4.69 -7.47
C LYS A 24 -10.70 -4.28 -8.71
N PHE A 25 -11.21 -3.06 -8.71
CA PHE A 25 -11.88 -2.51 -9.89
C PHE A 25 -10.94 -2.48 -11.10
N ARG A 26 -11.49 -2.72 -12.28
CA ARG A 26 -10.73 -2.80 -13.52
C ARG A 26 -9.95 -1.51 -13.80
N GLU A 27 -10.58 -0.37 -13.55
CA GLU A 27 -10.02 0.97 -13.70
C GLU A 27 -8.77 1.17 -12.83
N MET A 28 -8.69 0.50 -11.68
CA MET A 28 -7.49 0.54 -10.84
C MET A 28 -6.31 -0.20 -11.48
N TYR A 29 -6.54 -1.32 -12.14
CA TYR A 29 -5.50 -2.06 -12.86
C TYR A 29 -5.01 -1.27 -14.07
N GLU A 30 -5.94 -0.76 -14.88
CA GLU A 30 -5.61 0.04 -16.06
C GLU A 30 -4.84 1.32 -15.68
N PHE A 31 -5.28 2.00 -14.62
CA PHE A 31 -4.59 3.16 -14.07
C PHE A 31 -3.18 2.82 -13.57
N ARG A 32 -3.02 1.74 -12.80
CA ARG A 32 -1.74 1.26 -12.28
C ARG A 32 -0.75 1.00 -13.42
N ASP A 33 -1.16 0.22 -14.42
CA ASP A 33 -0.29 -0.23 -15.51
C ASP A 33 0.13 0.95 -16.40
N ARG A 34 -0.82 1.84 -16.73
CA ARG A 34 -0.53 3.09 -17.44
C ARG A 34 0.45 3.96 -16.67
N THR A 35 0.23 4.15 -15.38
CA THR A 35 1.05 5.02 -14.52
C THR A 35 2.47 4.49 -14.36
N ALA A 36 2.64 3.20 -14.10
CA ALA A 36 3.96 2.58 -13.97
C ALA A 36 4.76 2.70 -15.28
N LYS A 37 4.11 2.44 -16.43
CA LYS A 37 4.72 2.59 -17.75
C LYS A 37 5.09 4.04 -18.06
N ALA A 38 4.18 4.99 -17.82
CA ALA A 38 4.40 6.42 -18.10
C ALA A 38 5.57 6.99 -17.30
N TYR A 39 5.81 6.48 -16.09
CA TYR A 39 6.91 6.93 -15.23
C TYR A 39 8.16 6.05 -15.28
N GLY A 40 8.20 5.03 -16.15
CA GLY A 40 9.34 4.13 -16.27
C GLY A 40 9.67 3.40 -14.96
N CYS A 41 8.67 3.16 -14.11
CA CYS A 41 8.87 2.49 -12.83
C CYS A 41 8.80 0.97 -13.00
N GLU A 42 9.73 0.26 -12.38
CA GLU A 42 9.61 -1.20 -12.24
C GLU A 42 8.46 -1.51 -11.28
N LEU A 43 7.45 -2.24 -11.77
CA LEU A 43 6.29 -2.65 -10.99
C LEU A 43 6.26 -4.17 -10.82
N LEU A 44 6.49 -4.63 -9.60
CA LEU A 44 6.32 -6.00 -9.19
C LEU A 44 4.86 -6.22 -8.79
N VAL A 45 4.22 -7.22 -9.40
CA VAL A 45 2.88 -7.65 -9.01
C VAL A 45 3.00 -9.00 -8.31
N HIS A 46 2.43 -9.10 -7.11
CA HIS A 46 2.40 -10.34 -6.35
C HIS A 46 0.97 -10.73 -6.00
N LYS A 47 0.58 -11.94 -6.39
CA LYS A 47 -0.70 -12.56 -6.05
C LYS A 47 -0.39 -13.83 -5.26
N ASN A 48 -1.04 -13.99 -4.10
CA ASN A 48 -0.83 -15.14 -3.22
C ASN A 48 -1.22 -16.45 -3.97
N PRO A 49 -0.27 -17.33 -4.30
CA PRO A 49 -0.55 -18.53 -5.09
C PRO A 49 -1.39 -19.55 -4.31
N GLU A 50 -1.18 -19.69 -3.00
CA GLU A 50 -1.99 -20.59 -2.17
C GLU A 50 -3.44 -20.13 -2.07
N GLY A 51 -3.65 -18.82 -1.90
CA GLY A 51 -4.99 -18.22 -1.90
C GLY A 51 -5.72 -18.40 -3.23
N VAL A 52 -4.99 -18.32 -4.35
CA VAL A 52 -5.54 -18.63 -5.69
C VAL A 52 -5.90 -20.10 -5.82
N ALA A 53 -5.00 -21.01 -5.43
CA ALA A 53 -5.24 -22.45 -5.51
C ALA A 53 -6.44 -22.89 -4.66
N MET A 54 -6.66 -22.25 -3.51
CA MET A 54 -7.82 -22.47 -2.65
C MET A 54 -9.11 -21.78 -3.14
N GLY A 55 -9.07 -21.00 -4.22
CA GLY A 55 -10.23 -20.27 -4.73
C GLY A 55 -10.78 -19.22 -3.76
N ILE A 56 -9.90 -18.62 -2.92
CA ILE A 56 -10.31 -17.65 -1.90
C ILE A 56 -10.92 -16.41 -2.58
N ASN A 57 -12.12 -16.05 -2.14
CA ASN A 57 -12.87 -14.93 -2.68
C ASN A 57 -13.76 -14.30 -1.59
N PRO A 58 -14.07 -12.99 -1.69
CA PRO A 58 -14.81 -12.28 -0.65
C PRO A 58 -16.28 -12.71 -0.52
N PHE A 59 -16.88 -13.28 -1.57
CA PHE A 59 -18.30 -13.68 -1.58
C PHE A 59 -18.57 -14.98 -0.83
N VAL A 60 -17.68 -15.97 -0.97
CA VAL A 60 -17.82 -17.29 -0.32
C VAL A 60 -17.16 -17.31 1.05
N HIS A 61 -16.00 -16.66 1.19
CA HIS A 61 -15.18 -16.77 2.39
C HIS A 61 -15.29 -15.55 3.32
N GLY A 62 -16.04 -14.53 2.91
CA GLY A 62 -16.12 -13.25 3.60
C GLY A 62 -14.90 -12.36 3.38
N SER A 63 -15.11 -11.05 3.54
CA SER A 63 -14.08 -10.02 3.31
C SER A 63 -12.88 -10.14 4.25
N ALA A 64 -13.11 -10.53 5.52
CA ALA A 64 -12.05 -10.65 6.51
C ALA A 64 -11.02 -11.73 6.15
N LYS A 65 -11.49 -12.97 5.92
CA LYS A 65 -10.62 -14.11 5.56
C LYS A 65 -9.94 -13.90 4.21
N HIS A 66 -10.68 -13.38 3.22
CA HIS A 66 -10.10 -13.02 1.93
C HIS A 66 -8.98 -11.99 2.09
N THR A 67 -9.19 -10.93 2.87
CA THR A 67 -8.19 -9.88 3.08
C THR A 67 -6.96 -10.42 3.79
N ASP A 68 -7.12 -11.24 4.83
CA ASP A 68 -5.99 -11.82 5.54
C ASP A 68 -5.10 -12.67 4.61
N ILE A 69 -5.69 -13.60 3.87
CA ILE A 69 -4.95 -14.49 2.98
C ILE A 69 -4.37 -13.72 1.78
N MET A 70 -5.21 -12.99 1.04
CA MET A 70 -4.81 -12.40 -0.24
C MET A 70 -3.97 -11.13 -0.08
N LYS A 71 -4.11 -10.40 1.03
CA LYS A 71 -3.40 -9.13 1.28
C LYS A 71 -2.31 -9.28 2.33
N THR A 72 -2.64 -9.75 3.54
CA THR A 72 -1.67 -9.81 4.64
C THR A 72 -0.60 -10.85 4.38
N GLU A 73 -0.99 -12.10 4.12
CA GLU A 73 -0.03 -13.18 3.81
C GLU A 73 0.64 -12.96 2.46
N GLY A 74 -0.10 -12.50 1.44
CA GLY A 74 0.48 -12.11 0.15
C GLY A 74 1.58 -11.04 0.26
N LEU A 75 1.39 -10.02 1.11
CA LEU A 75 2.45 -9.03 1.34
C LEU A 75 3.68 -9.66 2.02
N LYS A 76 3.49 -10.49 3.06
CA LYS A 76 4.61 -11.17 3.74
C LYS A 76 5.39 -12.07 2.79
N GLN A 77 4.69 -12.84 1.95
CA GLN A 77 5.29 -13.68 0.91
C GLN A 77 6.10 -12.85 -0.08
N ALA A 78 5.56 -11.73 -0.57
CA ALA A 78 6.26 -10.85 -1.50
C ALA A 78 7.55 -10.29 -0.89
N LEU A 79 7.48 -9.78 0.34
CA LEU A 79 8.65 -9.21 1.03
C LEU A 79 9.74 -10.27 1.25
N ASN A 80 9.36 -11.49 1.64
CA ASN A 80 10.30 -12.61 1.79
C ASN A 80 10.91 -13.03 0.44
N LYS A 81 10.08 -13.13 -0.61
CA LYS A 81 10.51 -13.57 -1.95
C LYS A 81 11.58 -12.65 -2.53
N TYR A 82 11.41 -11.34 -2.38
CA TYR A 82 12.33 -10.34 -2.93
C TYR A 82 13.42 -9.90 -1.94
N GLY A 83 13.33 -10.32 -0.67
CA GLY A 83 14.31 -9.96 0.35
C GLY A 83 14.31 -8.48 0.72
N PHE A 84 13.16 -7.80 0.62
CA PHE A 84 13.05 -6.38 0.95
C PHE A 84 13.16 -6.15 2.46
N ASP A 85 14.10 -5.29 2.83
CA ASP A 85 14.37 -4.87 4.21
C ASP A 85 13.67 -3.55 4.58
N ALA A 86 13.20 -2.79 3.60
CA ALA A 86 12.36 -1.61 3.80
C ALA A 86 11.17 -1.58 2.82
N ALA A 87 10.01 -1.15 3.31
CA ALA A 87 8.83 -0.93 2.47
C ALA A 87 8.13 0.37 2.83
N PHE A 88 7.94 1.25 1.83
CA PHE A 88 7.15 2.47 1.98
C PHE A 88 5.65 2.15 1.96
N GLY A 89 4.92 2.63 2.96
CA GLY A 89 3.47 2.59 3.04
C GLY A 89 2.85 3.98 2.94
N GLY A 90 1.68 4.08 2.32
CA GLY A 90 0.93 5.33 2.19
C GLY A 90 -0.03 5.62 3.35
N ALA A 91 0.09 4.91 4.48
CA ALA A 91 -0.82 5.06 5.60
C ALA A 91 -0.63 6.40 6.34
N ARG A 92 -1.72 6.93 6.89
CA ARG A 92 -1.75 8.22 7.59
C ARG A 92 -2.32 8.07 9.00
N ARG A 93 -1.95 8.96 9.92
CA ARG A 93 -2.40 8.87 11.33
C ARG A 93 -3.87 9.26 11.51
N ASP A 94 -4.41 10.11 10.64
CA ASP A 94 -5.79 10.56 10.66
C ASP A 94 -6.78 9.52 10.12
N GLU A 95 -6.30 8.51 9.38
CA GLU A 95 -7.14 7.47 8.76
C GLU A 95 -7.86 6.56 9.76
N GLU A 96 -7.25 6.31 10.92
CA GLU A 96 -7.81 5.41 11.92
C GLU A 96 -7.29 5.75 13.33
N LYS A 97 -8.16 5.68 14.34
CA LYS A 97 -7.81 6.11 15.71
C LYS A 97 -6.62 5.33 16.28
N SER A 98 -6.49 4.04 15.94
CA SER A 98 -5.36 3.21 16.39
C SER A 98 -4.02 3.66 15.81
N ARG A 99 -4.02 4.39 14.69
CA ARG A 99 -2.81 4.90 14.03
C ARG A 99 -2.29 6.21 14.61
N ALA A 100 -3.03 6.86 15.51
CA ALA A 100 -2.60 8.13 16.11
C ALA A 100 -1.23 8.06 16.80
N LYS A 101 -0.83 6.87 17.27
CA LYS A 101 0.47 6.61 17.91
C LYS A 101 1.48 5.93 16.98
N GLU A 102 1.18 5.79 15.68
CA GLU A 102 2.11 5.21 14.72
C GLU A 102 3.33 6.11 14.50
N ARG A 103 4.48 5.46 14.41
CA ARG A 103 5.77 6.06 14.06
C ARG A 103 5.96 6.10 12.56
N ILE A 104 6.85 6.95 12.06
CA ILE A 104 7.24 6.94 10.64
C ILE A 104 7.93 5.61 10.31
N TYR A 105 8.81 5.12 11.19
CA TYR A 105 9.52 3.85 11.08
C TYR A 105 8.89 2.82 12.01
N SER A 106 8.27 1.79 11.41
CA SER A 106 7.70 0.64 12.10
C SER A 106 8.59 -0.58 11.89
N PHE A 107 9.32 -0.99 12.92
CA PHE A 107 10.24 -2.13 12.88
C PHE A 107 9.49 -3.45 12.93
N ARG A 108 9.96 -4.42 12.14
CA ARG A 108 9.42 -5.77 12.02
C ARG A 108 10.54 -6.79 12.21
N ASP A 109 10.27 -7.81 13.00
CA ASP A 109 11.20 -8.93 13.18
C ASP A 109 11.25 -9.83 11.92
N ARG A 110 12.08 -10.87 11.97
CA ARG A 110 12.23 -11.87 10.90
C ARG A 110 10.96 -12.64 10.54
N PHE A 111 9.94 -12.58 11.39
CA PHE A 111 8.63 -13.20 11.19
C PHE A 111 7.56 -12.17 10.83
N HIS A 112 7.97 -10.95 10.45
CA HIS A 112 7.11 -9.80 10.15
C HIS A 112 6.25 -9.31 11.32
N ARG A 113 6.56 -9.70 12.56
CA ARG A 113 5.83 -9.29 13.76
C ARG A 113 6.31 -7.94 14.24
N TRP A 114 5.41 -7.23 14.91
CA TRP A 114 5.69 -5.93 15.52
C TRP A 114 5.86 -6.10 17.02
N ASP A 115 6.90 -5.48 17.58
CA ASP A 115 7.18 -5.47 19.02
C ASP A 115 7.27 -4.00 19.49
N PRO A 116 6.47 -3.58 20.50
CA PRO A 116 6.54 -2.24 21.07
C PRO A 116 7.94 -1.85 21.56
N LYS A 117 8.70 -2.79 22.13
CA LYS A 117 10.03 -2.53 22.74
C LYS A 117 11.11 -2.26 21.70
N ASN A 118 10.93 -2.77 20.49
CA ASN A 118 11.88 -2.56 19.38
C ASN A 118 11.63 -1.25 18.62
N GLN A 119 10.58 -0.50 18.99
CA GLN A 119 10.29 0.79 18.35
C GLN A 119 11.17 1.90 18.93
N ARG A 120 11.66 2.77 18.06
CA ARG A 120 12.65 3.79 18.43
C ARG A 120 12.01 5.17 18.55
N PRO A 121 12.45 6.01 19.50
CA PRO A 121 12.11 7.43 19.51
C PRO A 121 12.51 8.09 18.18
N GLU A 122 11.63 8.91 17.63
CA GLU A 122 11.87 9.70 16.42
C GLU A 122 12.01 11.15 16.88
N LEU A 123 13.24 11.64 16.97
CA LEU A 123 13.53 12.99 17.46
C LEU A 123 13.83 13.90 16.25
N TRP A 124 13.11 15.02 16.14
CA TRP A 124 13.16 15.91 14.97
C TRP A 124 12.88 15.16 13.66
N HIS A 125 13.78 15.29 12.68
CA HIS A 125 13.78 14.55 11.42
C HIS A 125 14.94 13.54 11.37
N ASN A 126 15.47 13.14 12.55
CA ASN A 126 16.51 12.12 12.66
C ASN A 126 15.86 10.75 12.87
N TYR A 127 16.06 9.85 11.92
CA TYR A 127 15.51 8.50 11.95
C TYR A 127 16.63 7.48 12.07
N ASN A 128 16.54 6.60 13.08
CA ASN A 128 17.47 5.49 13.21
C ASN A 128 16.98 4.29 12.39
N GLY A 129 17.49 4.14 11.17
CA GLY A 129 17.15 3.03 10.26
C GLY A 129 17.95 1.73 10.45
N GLN A 130 18.80 1.62 11.48
CA GLN A 130 19.63 0.42 11.67
C GLN A 130 18.78 -0.84 11.89
N ILE A 131 19.05 -1.94 11.21
CA ILE A 131 18.31 -3.20 11.37
C ILE A 131 19.29 -4.37 11.48
N ASN A 132 18.88 -5.43 12.18
CA ASN A 132 19.61 -6.68 12.16
C ASN A 132 19.33 -7.46 10.87
N LYS A 133 20.20 -8.42 10.54
CA LYS A 133 19.98 -9.30 9.38
C LYS A 133 18.65 -10.04 9.52
N GLY A 134 17.79 -9.88 8.51
CA GLY A 134 16.46 -10.49 8.45
C GLY A 134 15.34 -9.68 9.10
N GLU A 135 15.64 -8.56 9.76
CA GLU A 135 14.61 -7.59 10.15
C GLU A 135 14.20 -6.73 8.95
N SER A 136 13.03 -6.11 9.04
CA SER A 136 12.60 -5.13 8.04
C SER A 136 11.88 -3.94 8.67
N ILE A 137 11.75 -2.85 7.93
CA ILE A 137 11.02 -1.65 8.34
C ILE A 137 9.84 -1.38 7.41
N ARG A 138 8.76 -0.85 7.98
CA ARG A 138 7.71 -0.15 7.22
C ARG A 138 7.89 1.34 7.46
N VAL A 139 7.98 2.12 6.39
CA VAL A 139 8.22 3.55 6.44
C VAL A 139 6.98 4.28 5.92
N PHE A 140 6.49 5.27 6.65
CA PHE A 140 5.24 5.97 6.32
C PHE A 140 5.48 7.48 6.09
N PRO A 141 5.92 7.89 4.88
CA PRO A 141 6.24 9.30 4.61
C PRO A 141 5.06 10.25 4.76
N LEU A 142 3.83 9.73 4.65
CA LEU A 142 2.59 10.51 4.67
C LEU A 142 1.93 10.56 6.06
N SER A 143 2.54 10.01 7.12
CA SER A 143 1.88 9.92 8.43
C SER A 143 1.36 11.25 9.00
N ASN A 144 2.02 12.36 8.66
CA ASN A 144 1.64 13.70 9.11
C ASN A 144 0.64 14.41 8.20
N TRP A 145 0.26 13.80 7.08
CA TRP A 145 -0.66 14.39 6.11
C TRP A 145 -2.10 14.03 6.45
N THR A 146 -2.99 15.01 6.38
CA THR A 146 -4.44 14.82 6.47
C THR A 146 -5.05 14.50 5.12
N GLU A 147 -6.33 14.11 5.12
CA GLU A 147 -7.05 13.86 3.87
C GLU A 147 -7.09 15.12 2.99
N GLN A 148 -7.28 16.29 3.63
CA GLN A 148 -7.26 17.59 2.94
C GLN A 148 -5.90 17.86 2.30
N ASP A 149 -4.79 17.58 3.00
CA ASP A 149 -3.44 17.79 2.45
C ASP A 149 -3.20 16.92 1.22
N ILE A 150 -3.68 15.67 1.23
CA ILE A 150 -3.57 14.74 0.10
C ILE A 150 -4.31 15.30 -1.12
N TRP A 151 -5.57 15.72 -0.95
CA TRP A 151 -6.36 16.27 -2.06
C TRP A 151 -5.80 17.60 -2.57
N GLN A 152 -5.40 18.48 -1.68
CA GLN A 152 -4.79 19.76 -2.04
C GLN A 152 -3.50 19.55 -2.83
N TYR A 153 -2.68 18.60 -2.43
CA TYR A 153 -1.44 18.28 -3.14
C TYR A 153 -1.69 17.63 -4.50
N ILE A 154 -2.65 16.70 -4.59
CA ILE A 154 -3.09 16.11 -5.87
C ILE A 154 -3.51 17.23 -6.84
N TRP A 155 -4.28 18.20 -6.36
CA TRP A 155 -4.74 19.33 -7.16
C TRP A 155 -3.60 20.26 -7.59
N LEU A 156 -2.75 20.71 -6.65
CA LEU A 156 -1.64 21.63 -6.92
C LEU A 156 -0.60 21.05 -7.87
N GLU A 157 -0.34 19.75 -7.77
CA GLU A 157 0.67 19.04 -8.56
C GLU A 157 0.08 18.38 -9.81
N ASN A 158 -1.22 18.55 -10.04
CA ASN A 158 -1.97 17.94 -11.14
C ASN A 158 -1.70 16.42 -11.28
N ILE A 159 -1.83 15.70 -10.16
CA ILE A 159 -1.55 14.26 -10.10
C ILE A 159 -2.79 13.51 -10.61
N ASP A 160 -2.59 12.69 -11.64
CA ASP A 160 -3.59 11.73 -12.11
C ASP A 160 -4.15 10.88 -10.95
N ILE A 161 -5.47 10.69 -10.92
CA ILE A 161 -6.17 9.81 -9.98
C ILE A 161 -7.00 8.76 -10.73
N VAL A 162 -7.40 7.71 -10.03
CA VAL A 162 -8.32 6.71 -10.58
C VAL A 162 -9.67 7.39 -10.86
N PRO A 163 -10.28 7.21 -12.04
CA PRO A 163 -11.57 7.85 -12.39
C PRO A 163 -12.72 7.57 -11.42
N LEU A 164 -12.62 6.51 -10.60
CA LEU A 164 -13.58 6.16 -9.56
C LEU A 164 -13.76 7.25 -8.49
N TYR A 165 -12.76 8.12 -8.30
CA TYR A 165 -12.88 9.28 -7.41
C TYR A 165 -13.71 10.42 -7.99
N LEU A 166 -14.01 10.37 -9.29
CA LEU A 166 -14.80 11.39 -9.99
C LEU A 166 -16.23 10.87 -10.18
N ALA A 167 -17.20 11.78 -10.04
CA ALA A 167 -18.59 11.48 -10.31
C ALA A 167 -18.76 11.11 -11.80
N ALA A 168 -19.37 9.97 -12.05
CA ALA A 168 -19.72 9.49 -13.38
C ALA A 168 -20.93 8.55 -13.26
N GLU A 169 -21.77 8.53 -14.29
CA GLU A 169 -22.82 7.51 -14.42
C GLU A 169 -22.18 6.14 -14.59
N ARG A 170 -22.63 5.16 -13.82
CA ARG A 170 -22.08 3.80 -13.82
C ARG A 170 -23.20 2.78 -13.73
N PRO A 171 -23.08 1.63 -14.41
CA PRO A 171 -24.02 0.53 -14.21
C PRO A 171 -23.92 0.02 -12.77
N VAL A 172 -25.06 -0.28 -12.18
CA VAL A 172 -25.16 -0.84 -10.82
C VAL A 172 -26.01 -2.11 -10.83
N LEU A 173 -25.70 -3.02 -9.93
CA LEU A 173 -26.48 -4.21 -9.65
C LEU A 173 -27.28 -3.98 -8.36
N GLU A 174 -28.59 -4.18 -8.40
CA GLU A 174 -29.41 -4.20 -7.20
C GLU A 174 -29.47 -5.62 -6.62
N ARG A 175 -29.09 -5.77 -5.35
CA ARG A 175 -29.20 -7.04 -4.62
C ARG A 175 -29.64 -6.77 -3.19
N ASP A 176 -30.69 -7.46 -2.76
CA ASP A 176 -31.23 -7.36 -1.39
C ASP A 176 -31.51 -5.89 -0.97
N GLY A 177 -31.96 -5.05 -1.92
CA GLY A 177 -32.23 -3.62 -1.71
C GLY A 177 -31.00 -2.71 -1.67
N MET A 178 -29.80 -3.24 -1.94
CA MET A 178 -28.56 -2.48 -2.00
C MET A 178 -28.04 -2.37 -3.44
N LEU A 179 -27.68 -1.15 -3.85
CA LEU A 179 -27.01 -0.91 -5.13
C LEU A 179 -25.50 -1.19 -4.98
N MET A 180 -24.97 -2.05 -5.83
CA MET A 180 -23.56 -2.43 -5.87
C MET A 180 -22.96 -2.03 -7.22
N MET A 181 -21.75 -1.49 -7.19
CA MET A 181 -20.94 -1.17 -8.38
C MET A 181 -20.07 -2.37 -8.77
#